data_AF-A0A3E2B6E4-F1
#
_entry.id   AF-A0A3E2B6E4-F1
#
_cell.length_a   1.000
_cell.length_b   1.000
_cell.length_c   1.000
_cell.angle_alpha   90.00
_cell.angle_beta   90.00
_cell.angle_gamma   90.00
#
_symmetry.space_group_name_H-M   'P 1'
#
loop_
_entity.id
_entity.type
_entity.pdbx_description
1 polymer ?
#
loop_
_entity_poly.entity_id
_entity_poly.type
_entity_poly.pdbx_seq_one_letter_code
_entity_poly.pdbx_strand_id
1 'polypeptide(L)'
;MSDANLYTFENPEFKKTYWHTCSHVLAQAMKRLHPEVKLAIGPAIENGFYYDFDTPEPFSETQLAELEAEMRKICKEKLKLERFELPRAEAIQFMEEKGEPYKVELIHDLPEDATISFYKQGEFTDLCAGPHLDSTGRIKGNAIKLTACNAAYWRG
;
A
#
# COMPACT_ATOMS: atom_id res chain seq x y z
N MET A 1 10.30 26.33 3.37
CA MET A 1 10.32 25.56 4.63
C MET A 1 11.77 25.41 5.03
N SER A 2 12.14 25.60 6.30
CA SER A 2 13.50 25.33 6.78
C SER A 2 13.77 23.81 6.72
N ASP A 3 15.03 23.40 6.52
CA ASP A 3 15.44 21.98 6.49
C ASP A 3 14.99 21.20 7.75
N ALA A 4 14.73 21.90 8.86
CA ALA A 4 14.21 21.33 10.10
C ALA A 4 12.83 20.67 9.99
N ASN A 5 12.01 21.04 8.99
CA ASN A 5 10.63 20.56 8.86
C ASN A 5 10.44 19.49 7.77
N LEU A 6 11.51 19.03 7.12
CA LEU A 6 11.39 18.13 5.97
C LEU A 6 10.68 16.81 6.32
N TYR A 7 10.93 16.26 7.51
CA TYR A 7 10.40 14.97 7.97
C TYR A 7 9.40 15.09 9.13
N THR A 8 8.65 16.19 9.17
CA THR A 8 7.62 16.40 10.19
C THR A 8 6.22 16.24 9.60
N PHE A 9 5.24 15.89 10.43
CA PHE A 9 3.84 15.79 10.01
C PHE A 9 3.23 17.14 9.59
N GLU A 10 3.89 18.25 9.91
CA GLU A 10 3.52 19.59 9.44
C GLU A 10 3.85 19.80 7.95
N ASN A 11 4.79 19.00 7.40
CA ASN A 11 5.06 18.99 5.97
C ASN A 11 4.00 18.14 5.25
N PRO A 12 3.18 18.73 4.36
CA PRO A 12 2.14 18.02 3.63
C PRO A 12 2.67 16.87 2.75
N GLU A 13 3.86 17.04 2.16
CA GLU A 13 4.48 16.01 1.31
C GLU A 13 4.92 14.81 2.14
N PHE A 14 5.52 15.07 3.31
CA PHE A 14 5.86 14.02 4.27
C PHE A 14 4.61 13.32 4.78
N LYS A 15 3.56 14.07 5.13
CA LYS A 15 2.26 13.50 5.58
C LYS A 15 1.66 12.60 4.50
N LYS A 16 1.66 13.02 3.24
CA LYS A 16 1.19 12.21 2.11
C LYS A 16 2.02 10.92 1.96
N THR A 17 3.34 11.03 2.02
CA THR A 17 4.28 9.90 1.94
C THR A 17 4.09 8.92 3.10
N TYR A 18 3.83 9.44 4.30
CA TYR A 18 3.53 8.65 5.49
C TYR A 18 2.25 7.84 5.28
N TRP A 19 1.16 8.48 4.86
CA TRP A 19 -0.10 7.79 4.61
C TRP A 19 -0.02 6.77 3.48
N HIS A 20 0.76 7.07 2.45
CA HIS A 20 0.98 6.14 1.36
C HIS A 20 1.73 4.89 1.82
N THR A 21 2.68 5.05 2.75
CA THR A 21 3.35 3.90 3.37
C THR A 21 2.40 3.11 4.27
N CYS A 22 1.48 3.78 4.98
CA CYS A 22 0.44 3.08 5.75
C CYS A 22 -0.50 2.25 4.86
N SER A 23 -0.83 2.69 3.65
CA SER A 23 -1.65 1.89 2.73
C SER A 23 -0.94 0.61 2.29
N HIS A 24 0.37 0.66 2.01
CA HIS A 24 1.16 -0.54 1.73
C HIS A 24 1.26 -1.48 2.94
N VAL A 25 1.39 -0.94 4.15
CA VAL A 25 1.35 -1.76 5.38
C VAL A 25 -0.02 -2.44 5.54
N LEU A 26 -1.12 -1.79 5.19
CA LEU A 26 -2.45 -2.40 5.19
C LEU A 26 -2.57 -3.51 4.13
N ALA A 27 -2.10 -3.28 2.91
CA ALA A 27 -2.10 -4.31 1.87
C ALA A 27 -1.22 -5.51 2.22
N GLN A 28 -0.05 -5.29 2.82
CA GLN A 28 0.78 -6.38 3.34
C GLN A 28 0.06 -7.15 4.45
N ALA A 29 -0.57 -6.47 5.40
CA ALA A 29 -1.34 -7.11 6.46
C ALA A 29 -2.47 -7.97 5.87
N MET A 30 -3.17 -7.45 4.87
CA MET A 30 -4.18 -8.20 4.13
C MET A 30 -3.59 -9.46 3.51
N LYS A 31 -2.48 -9.35 2.78
CA LYS A 31 -1.85 -10.50 2.13
C LYS A 31 -1.31 -11.56 3.10
N ARG A 32 -0.91 -11.17 4.31
CA ARG A 32 -0.49 -12.13 5.34
C ARG A 32 -1.65 -12.91 5.93
N LEU A 33 -2.81 -12.27 6.12
CA LEU A 33 -3.99 -12.89 6.73
C LEU A 33 -4.89 -13.59 5.70
N HIS A 34 -4.99 -13.02 4.51
CA HIS A 34 -5.91 -13.37 3.42
C HIS A 34 -5.16 -13.35 2.07
N PRO A 35 -4.25 -14.30 1.81
CA PRO A 35 -3.43 -14.31 0.60
C PRO A 35 -4.23 -14.36 -0.71
N GLU A 36 -5.46 -14.87 -0.66
CA GLU A 36 -6.40 -14.98 -1.77
C GLU A 36 -6.97 -13.63 -2.24
N VAL A 37 -7.08 -12.64 -1.34
CA VAL A 37 -7.67 -11.31 -1.62
C VAL A 37 -6.84 -10.57 -2.67
N LYS A 38 -7.49 -9.95 -3.66
CA LYS A 38 -6.79 -9.19 -4.70
C LYS A 38 -6.70 -7.72 -4.35
N LEU A 39 -5.59 -7.11 -4.75
CA LEU A 39 -5.26 -5.73 -4.44
C LEU A 39 -5.60 -4.82 -5.63
N ALA A 40 -6.45 -3.83 -5.41
CA ALA A 40 -6.78 -2.84 -6.44
C ALA A 40 -5.95 -1.55 -6.27
N ILE A 41 -6.46 -0.55 -5.57
CA ILE A 41 -5.81 0.77 -5.38
C ILE A 41 -5.76 1.17 -3.91
N GLY A 42 -4.69 1.85 -3.50
CA GLY A 42 -4.55 2.30 -2.12
C GLY A 42 -3.79 3.62 -1.97
N PRO A 43 -4.40 4.75 -2.35
CA PRO A 43 -3.73 6.03 -2.27
C PRO A 43 -3.74 6.62 -0.85
N ALA A 44 -2.83 7.57 -0.62
CA ALA A 44 -2.96 8.52 0.47
C ALA A 44 -4.09 9.54 0.16
N ILE A 45 -4.87 9.88 1.18
CA ILE A 45 -5.87 10.94 1.16
C ILE A 45 -5.51 12.02 2.19
N GLU A 46 -6.23 13.15 2.18
CA GLU A 46 -5.90 14.34 2.98
C GLU A 46 -5.61 14.04 4.47
N ASN A 47 -6.42 13.15 5.05
CA ASN A 47 -6.40 12.83 6.48
C ASN A 47 -6.21 11.34 6.78
N GLY A 48 -5.64 10.58 5.84
CA GLY A 48 -5.41 9.15 6.04
C GLY A 48 -5.08 8.43 4.74
N PHE A 49 -5.54 7.20 4.64
CA PHE A 49 -5.36 6.32 3.50
C PHE A 49 -6.56 5.37 3.40
N TYR A 50 -6.72 4.75 2.24
CA TYR A 50 -7.58 3.58 2.08
C TYR A 50 -6.86 2.55 1.21
N TYR A 51 -7.44 1.36 1.11
CA TYR A 51 -7.03 0.36 0.15
C TYR A 51 -8.26 -0.43 -0.28
N ASP A 52 -8.47 -0.54 -1.58
CA ASP A 52 -9.55 -1.31 -2.19
C ASP A 52 -9.12 -2.76 -2.39
N PHE A 53 -9.95 -3.67 -1.90
CA PHE A 53 -9.71 -5.11 -1.92
C PHE A 53 -10.86 -5.80 -2.67
N ASP A 54 -10.51 -6.73 -3.55
CA ASP A 54 -11.48 -7.68 -4.09
C ASP A 54 -11.55 -8.89 -3.17
N THR A 55 -12.67 -8.99 -2.49
CA THR A 55 -13.00 -10.00 -1.49
C THR A 55 -14.46 -10.44 -1.69
N PRO A 56 -14.78 -11.74 -1.55
CA PRO A 56 -16.13 -12.24 -1.72
C PRO A 56 -17.10 -11.73 -0.63
N GLU A 57 -16.59 -11.41 0.55
CA GLU A 57 -17.38 -10.98 1.69
C GLU A 57 -16.87 -9.65 2.27
N PRO A 58 -17.78 -8.77 2.76
CA PRO A 58 -17.39 -7.57 3.48
C PRO A 58 -16.60 -7.88 4.76
N PHE A 59 -15.66 -7.00 5.12
CA PHE A 59 -14.90 -7.15 6.36
C PHE A 59 -15.78 -6.92 7.59
N SER A 60 -15.74 -7.86 8.53
CA SER A 60 -16.29 -7.70 9.87
C SER A 60 -15.42 -6.80 10.75
N GLU A 61 -15.98 -6.25 11.83
CA GLU A 61 -15.23 -5.46 12.82
C GLU A 61 -14.06 -6.26 13.43
N THR A 62 -14.24 -7.57 13.63
CA THR A 62 -13.19 -8.47 14.11
C THR A 62 -12.02 -8.54 13.13
N GLN A 63 -12.30 -8.68 11.83
CA GLN A 63 -11.25 -8.71 10.80
C GLN A 63 -10.51 -7.37 10.71
N LEU A 64 -11.20 -6.24 10.89
CA LEU A 64 -10.54 -4.93 10.98
C LEU A 64 -9.57 -4.87 12.18
N ALA A 65 -9.96 -5.41 13.33
CA ALA A 65 -9.08 -5.48 14.50
C ALA A 65 -7.87 -6.42 14.28
N GLU A 66 -8.06 -7.53 13.58
CA GLU A 66 -6.99 -8.46 13.20
C GLU A 66 -6.01 -7.81 12.22
N LEU A 67 -6.51 -7.11 11.20
CA LEU A 67 -5.71 -6.32 10.26
C LEU A 67 -4.90 -5.26 10.99
N GLU A 68 -5.51 -4.48 11.88
CA GLU A 68 -4.78 -3.49 12.68
C GLU A 68 -3.67 -4.14 13.53
N ALA A 69 -3.95 -5.29 14.14
CA ALA A 69 -2.95 -6.01 14.92
C ALA A 69 -1.78 -6.47 14.05
N GLU A 70 -2.04 -6.94 12.83
CA GLU A 70 -1.00 -7.35 11.89
C GLU A 70 -0.21 -6.15 11.35
N MET A 71 -0.87 -5.03 11.02
CA MET A 71 -0.21 -3.77 10.67
C MET A 71 0.77 -3.32 11.76
N ARG A 72 0.37 -3.44 13.04
CA ARG A 72 1.24 -3.13 14.19
C ARG A 72 2.46 -4.05 14.25
N LYS A 73 2.32 -5.34 13.90
CA LYS A 73 3.47 -6.26 13.83
C LYS A 73 4.42 -5.87 12.71
N ILE A 74 3.92 -5.59 11.51
CA ILE A 74 4.71 -5.13 10.36
C ILE A 74 5.49 -3.85 10.68
N CYS A 75 4.89 -2.89 11.39
CA CYS A 75 5.59 -1.68 11.83
C CYS A 75 6.71 -1.99 12.83
N LYS A 76 6.52 -2.98 13.72
CA LYS A 76 7.55 -3.41 14.69
C LYS A 76 8.72 -4.15 14.04
N GLU A 77 8.50 -4.80 12.90
CA GLU A 77 9.56 -5.45 12.12
C GLU A 77 10.53 -4.46 11.49
N LYS A 78 10.13 -3.19 11.31
CA LYS A 78 10.96 -2.12 10.74
C LYS A 78 11.52 -2.47 9.36
N LEU A 79 10.70 -3.12 8.54
CA LEU A 79 11.06 -3.56 7.19
C LEU A 79 11.51 -2.35 6.36
N LYS A 80 12.61 -2.51 5.62
CA LYS A 80 13.08 -1.51 4.66
C LYS A 80 12.18 -1.51 3.43
N LEU A 81 11.89 -0.33 2.89
CA LEU A 81 11.19 -0.19 1.62
C LEU A 81 12.21 -0.02 0.49
N GLU A 82 12.13 -0.88 -0.52
CA GLU A 82 13.04 -0.89 -1.65
C GLU A 82 12.26 -0.69 -2.94
N ARG A 83 12.56 0.42 -3.63
CA ARG A 83 11.99 0.71 -4.94
C ARG A 83 12.81 -0.01 -6.02
N PHE A 84 12.13 -0.66 -6.94
CA PHE A 84 12.72 -1.20 -8.16
C PHE A 84 11.79 -0.97 -9.34
N GLU A 85 12.32 -1.13 -10.55
CA GLU A 85 11.60 -0.93 -11.80
C GLU A 85 11.69 -2.21 -12.63
N LEU A 86 10.65 -2.48 -13.41
CA LEU A 86 10.64 -3.57 -14.39
C LEU A 86 10.19 -3.03 -15.75
N PRO A 87 10.71 -3.59 -16.86
CA PRO A 87 10.11 -3.40 -18.17
C PRO A 87 8.63 -3.80 -18.16
N ARG A 88 7.81 -3.16 -19.00
CA ARG A 88 6.35 -3.39 -19.01
C ARG A 88 5.94 -4.85 -19.14
N ALA A 89 6.58 -5.60 -20.05
CA ALA A 89 6.28 -7.01 -20.24
C ALA A 89 6.58 -7.83 -18.97
N GLU A 90 7.72 -7.58 -18.33
CA GLU A 90 8.11 -8.24 -17.08
C GLU A 90 7.22 -7.81 -15.90
N ALA A 91 6.80 -6.54 -15.85
CA ALA A 91 5.89 -6.01 -14.85
C ALA A 91 4.50 -6.68 -14.91
N ILE A 92 3.97 -6.88 -16.13
CA ILE A 92 2.71 -7.60 -16.36
C ILE A 92 2.86 -9.05 -15.90
N GLN A 93 3.87 -9.76 -16.40
CA GLN A 93 4.12 -11.16 -16.02
C GLN A 93 4.28 -11.30 -14.50
N PHE A 94 5.02 -10.39 -13.85
CA PHE A 94 5.23 -10.40 -12.41
C PHE A 94 3.92 -10.27 -11.62
N MET A 95 2.98 -9.45 -12.09
CA MET A 95 1.67 -9.29 -11.44
C MET A 95 0.70 -10.44 -11.77
N GLU A 96 0.78 -11.02 -12.97
CA GLU A 96 0.04 -12.24 -13.33
C GLU A 96 0.47 -13.44 -12.47
N GLU A 97 1.77 -13.65 -12.27
CA GLU A 97 2.32 -14.72 -11.43
C GLU A 97 1.92 -14.58 -9.96
N LYS A 98 1.75 -13.34 -9.49
CA LYS A 98 1.22 -13.04 -8.15
C LYS A 98 -0.32 -13.12 -8.09
N GLY A 99 -0.97 -13.27 -9.24
CA GLY A 99 -2.41 -13.32 -9.37
C GLY A 99 -3.08 -12.00 -8.99
N GLU A 100 -2.52 -10.86 -9.38
CA GLU A 100 -3.04 -9.51 -9.10
C GLU A 100 -3.63 -8.86 -10.37
N PRO A 101 -4.86 -9.24 -10.79
CA PRO A 101 -5.42 -8.83 -12.09
C PRO A 101 -5.62 -7.32 -12.19
N TYR A 102 -6.03 -6.65 -11.11
CA TYR A 102 -6.22 -5.21 -11.09
C TYR A 102 -4.91 -4.45 -11.33
N LYS A 103 -3.77 -4.98 -10.86
CA LYS A 103 -2.45 -4.38 -11.11
C LYS A 103 -2.03 -4.56 -12.56
N VAL A 104 -2.36 -5.68 -13.18
CA VAL A 104 -2.15 -5.92 -14.61
C VAL A 104 -2.95 -4.90 -15.44
N GLU A 105 -4.23 -4.72 -15.13
CA GLU A 105 -5.06 -3.70 -15.79
C GLU A 105 -4.47 -2.28 -15.64
N LEU A 106 -4.04 -1.92 -14.42
CA LEU A 106 -3.41 -0.62 -14.18
C LEU A 106 -2.15 -0.44 -15.04
N ILE A 107 -1.31 -1.47 -15.18
CA ILE A 107 -0.12 -1.39 -16.04
C ILE A 107 -0.51 -1.20 -17.50
N HIS A 108 -1.56 -1.85 -17.99
CA HIS A 108 -2.02 -1.65 -19.37
C HIS A 108 -2.50 -0.22 -19.65
N ASP A 109 -3.09 0.44 -18.66
CA ASP A 109 -3.61 1.81 -18.78
C ASP A 109 -2.53 2.90 -18.68
N LEU A 110 -1.33 2.56 -18.19
CA LEU A 110 -0.24 3.53 -18.10
C LEU A 110 0.27 3.92 -19.50
N PRO A 111 0.59 5.22 -19.75
CA PRO A 111 1.23 5.68 -20.99
C PRO A 111 2.41 4.81 -21.41
N GLU A 112 2.64 4.58 -22.71
CA GLU A 112 3.65 3.63 -23.20
C GLU A 112 5.06 3.87 -22.61
N ASP A 113 5.43 5.14 -22.44
CA ASP A 113 6.71 5.61 -21.91
C ASP A 113 6.78 5.70 -20.38
N ALA A 114 5.69 5.36 -19.68
CA ALA A 114 5.64 5.42 -18.22
C ALA A 114 6.63 4.43 -17.58
N THR A 115 7.40 4.91 -16.62
CA THR A 115 8.22 4.07 -15.75
C THR A 115 7.35 3.25 -14.81
N ILE A 116 7.46 1.92 -14.89
CA ILE A 116 6.73 1.01 -14.02
C ILE A 116 7.61 0.63 -12.84
N SER A 117 7.24 1.14 -11.67
CA SER A 117 7.97 0.89 -10.43
C SER A 117 7.14 0.14 -9.40
N PHE A 118 7.87 -0.56 -8.54
CA PHE A 118 7.35 -1.34 -7.44
C PHE A 118 8.07 -0.98 -6.16
N TYR A 119 7.40 -1.21 -5.04
CA TYR A 119 8.00 -1.11 -3.72
C TYR A 119 7.92 -2.46 -3.01
N LYS A 120 9.07 -2.95 -2.55
CA LYS A 120 9.19 -4.16 -1.75
C LYS A 120 9.37 -3.81 -0.27
N GLN A 121 8.64 -4.50 0.61
CA GLN A 121 8.84 -4.46 2.07
C GLN A 121 8.71 -5.87 2.65
N GLY A 122 9.85 -6.44 3.06
CA GLY A 122 9.91 -7.85 3.44
C GLY A 122 9.51 -8.76 2.29
N GLU A 123 8.50 -9.59 2.51
CA GLU A 123 7.92 -10.50 1.52
C GLU A 123 6.88 -9.83 0.60
N PHE A 124 6.40 -8.64 0.96
CA PHE A 124 5.37 -7.94 0.20
C PHE A 124 5.95 -7.07 -0.90
N THR A 125 5.23 -6.95 -2.02
CA THR A 125 5.59 -6.09 -3.14
C THR A 125 4.32 -5.56 -3.80
N ASP A 126 4.28 -4.26 -4.08
CA ASP A 126 3.14 -3.60 -4.71
C ASP A 126 3.58 -2.68 -5.87
N LEU A 127 2.72 -2.56 -6.88
CA LEU A 127 2.88 -1.63 -7.99
C LEU A 127 2.59 -0.22 -7.48
N CYS A 128 3.60 0.66 -7.53
CA CYS A 128 3.45 2.01 -7.01
C CYS A 128 4.53 2.98 -7.54
N ALA A 129 4.12 4.19 -7.88
CA ALA A 129 5.01 5.29 -8.27
C ALA A 129 5.74 5.93 -7.07
N GLY A 130 5.18 5.80 -5.87
CA GLY A 130 5.69 6.43 -4.65
C GLY A 130 5.43 7.94 -4.57
N PRO A 131 6.17 8.66 -3.70
CA PRO A 131 7.19 8.15 -2.79
C PRO A 131 6.60 7.36 -1.61
N HIS A 132 7.48 6.63 -0.91
CA HIS A 132 7.22 6.00 0.39
C HIS A 132 8.33 6.36 1.38
N LEU A 133 8.07 6.09 2.66
CA LEU A 133 9.08 6.15 3.72
C LEU A 133 10.17 5.09 3.48
N ASP A 134 11.33 5.28 4.12
CA ASP A 134 12.47 4.35 4.04
C ASP A 134 12.25 3.03 4.81
N SER A 135 11.37 3.03 5.81
CA SER A 135 11.06 1.85 6.63
C SER A 135 9.64 1.89 7.19
N THR A 136 9.01 0.71 7.32
CA THR A 136 7.75 0.55 8.06
C THR A 136 7.89 0.96 9.54
N GLY A 137 9.11 0.97 10.07
CA GLY A 137 9.42 1.38 11.43
C GLY A 137 9.28 2.89 11.70
N ARG A 138 9.16 3.70 10.66
CA ARG A 138 8.85 5.13 10.78
C ARG A 138 7.40 5.36 11.20
N ILE A 139 6.53 4.38 10.95
CA ILE A 139 5.12 4.44 11.30
C ILE A 139 4.98 4.06 12.77
N LYS A 140 4.36 4.93 13.56
CA LYS A 140 3.99 4.60 14.94
C LYS A 140 2.80 3.65 14.89
N GLY A 141 3.04 2.35 14.99
CA GLY A 141 1.99 1.33 14.83
C GLY A 141 0.80 1.49 15.78
N ASN A 142 1.02 2.00 17.00
CA ASN A 142 -0.06 2.31 17.96
C ASN A 142 -0.83 3.61 17.64
N ALA A 143 -0.46 4.32 16.58
CA ALA A 143 -1.11 5.53 16.09
C ALA A 143 -1.77 5.32 14.71
N ILE A 144 -1.99 4.06 14.31
CA ILE A 144 -2.80 3.71 13.13
C ILE A 144 -4.13 3.14 13.62
N LYS A 145 -5.21 3.54 12.96
CA LYS A 145 -6.55 3.00 13.16
C LYS A 145 -7.26 2.84 11.82
N LEU A 146 -7.87 1.69 11.59
CA LEU A 146 -8.82 1.48 10.49
C LEU A 146 -10.19 1.98 10.96
N THR A 147 -10.79 2.87 10.18
CA THR A 147 -11.98 3.62 10.62
C THR A 147 -13.29 2.96 10.20
N ALA A 148 -13.35 2.47 8.97
CA ALA A 148 -14.52 1.84 8.39
C ALA A 148 -14.13 0.93 7.22
N CYS A 149 -15.00 -0.02 6.89
CA CYS A 149 -14.98 -0.76 5.64
C CYS A 149 -16.22 -0.37 4.84
N ASN A 150 -16.02 0.12 3.61
CA ASN A 150 -17.10 0.51 2.71
C ASN A 150 -16.92 -0.24 1.38
N ALA A 151 -18.03 -0.44 0.66
CA ALA A 151 -17.98 -1.00 -0.70
C ALA A 151 -17.58 0.08 -1.70
N ALA A 152 -16.75 -0.29 -2.67
CA ALA A 152 -16.39 0.53 -3.83
C ALA A 152 -16.52 -0.32 -5.10
N TYR A 153 -16.89 0.31 -6.22
CA TYR A 153 -16.88 -0.33 -7.53
C TYR A 153 -15.55 -0.03 -8.22
N TRP A 154 -14.99 -1.03 -8.90
CA TRP A 154 -13.77 -0.86 -9.68
C TRP A 154 -14.02 0.14 -10.82
N ARG A 155 -13.29 1.27 -10.79
CA ARG A 155 -13.42 2.42 -11.71
C ARG A 155 -14.70 3.27 -11.57
N GLY A 156 -15.37 3.18 -10.42
CA GLY A 156 -16.58 3.96 -10.11
C GLY A 156 -17.85 3.36 -10.70
#